data_AF-A0A9Q0H4Q7-F1
#
_entry.id   AF-A0A9Q0H4Q7-F1
#
_cell.length_a   1.000
_cell.length_b   1.000
_cell.length_c   1.000
_cell.angle_alpha   90.00
_cell.angle_beta   90.00
_cell.angle_gamma   90.00
#
_symmetry.space_group_name_H-M   'P 1'
#
loop_
_entity.id
_entity.type
_entity.pdbx_description
1 polymer ?
#
loop_
_entity_poly.entity_id
_entity_poly.type
_entity_poly.pdbx_seq_one_letter_code
_entity_poly.pdbx_strand_id
1 'polypeptide(L)'
;MLVMKAHVAILVMKLTLETPTIKQSLFARESCDLIGEEDYGVSVNFNHNVFLVDLVNETAGRVLKIDSITTGEPWKNANVLIFNTWHWWFHSGKIQAWDYIEEEGKLVKDMDRMVAIQKGLTTWSKWIDSNINPNTTSVFYQGISPTHFTGAKWGEANENCKGQTEPVSGSTYPGGPLPGVSLVKDVLSKMSTPVDLLDVTTLSQLRKDGHPSVYVGAGQTGLDCSHWCLAGVPDTWNQLLYASFVLNSNGKE
;
A
#
# COMPACT_ATOMS: atom_id res chain seq x y z
N MET A 1 -10.35 1.18 -2.82
CA MET A 1 -10.30 0.67 -1.43
C MET A 1 -9.62 -0.71 -1.34
N LEU A 2 -8.86 -1.19 -2.34
CA LEU A 2 -8.44 -2.61 -2.34
C LEU A 2 -6.96 -2.92 -2.64
N VAL A 3 -6.11 -1.97 -3.01
CA VAL A 3 -4.72 -2.31 -3.40
C VAL A 3 -3.95 -2.99 -2.25
N MET A 4 -4.14 -2.53 -1.01
CA MET A 4 -3.55 -3.14 0.18
C MET A 4 -4.34 -4.37 0.67
N LYS A 5 -5.67 -4.44 0.42
CA LYS A 5 -6.47 -5.65 0.67
C LYS A 5 -5.97 -6.83 -0.17
N ALA A 6 -5.50 -6.60 -1.39
CA ALA A 6 -4.96 -7.67 -2.24
C ALA A 6 -3.66 -8.28 -1.67
N HIS A 7 -2.73 -7.44 -1.19
CA HIS A 7 -1.48 -7.92 -0.60
C HIS A 7 -1.73 -8.77 0.66
N VAL A 8 -2.55 -8.26 1.58
CA VAL A 8 -2.91 -8.99 2.81
C VAL A 8 -3.79 -10.21 2.51
N ALA A 9 -4.79 -10.11 1.62
CA ALA A 9 -5.64 -11.25 1.28
C ALA A 9 -4.84 -12.43 0.69
N ILE A 10 -3.82 -12.17 -0.13
CA ILE A 10 -2.95 -13.23 -0.64
C ILE A 10 -2.05 -13.80 0.44
N LEU A 11 -1.43 -12.96 1.29
CA LEU A 11 -0.59 -13.44 2.38
C LEU A 11 -1.39 -14.43 3.24
N VAL A 12 -2.65 -14.07 3.49
CA VAL A 12 -3.61 -14.86 4.24
C VAL A 12 -4.01 -16.13 3.48
N MET A 13 -4.33 -16.03 2.18
CA MET A 13 -4.65 -17.20 1.35
C MET A 13 -3.49 -18.20 1.31
N LYS A 14 -2.24 -17.74 1.14
CA LYS A 14 -1.06 -18.61 1.17
C LYS A 14 -0.89 -19.28 2.52
N LEU A 15 -0.97 -18.52 3.61
CA LEU A 15 -0.92 -19.08 4.97
C LEU A 15 -2.03 -20.13 5.17
N THR A 16 -3.27 -19.88 4.74
CA THR A 16 -4.39 -20.83 4.87
C THR A 16 -4.25 -22.07 3.98
N LEU A 17 -3.60 -21.96 2.81
CA LEU A 17 -3.36 -23.10 1.92
C LEU A 17 -2.28 -24.04 2.47
N GLU A 18 -1.27 -23.48 3.15
CA GLU A 18 -0.19 -24.24 3.79
C GLU A 18 -0.59 -24.76 5.18
N THR A 19 -1.58 -24.13 5.83
CA THR A 19 -2.09 -24.51 7.16
C THR A 19 -3.63 -24.52 7.18
N PRO A 20 -4.28 -25.68 6.92
CA PRO A 20 -5.74 -25.80 6.79
C PRO A 20 -6.54 -25.45 8.06
N THR A 21 -5.87 -25.24 9.19
CA THR A 21 -6.45 -24.93 10.51
C THR A 21 -6.59 -23.44 10.79
N ILE A 22 -6.16 -22.53 9.90
CA ILE A 22 -6.33 -21.09 10.11
C ILE A 22 -7.83 -20.71 10.09
N LYS A 23 -8.33 -20.18 11.20
CA LYS A 23 -9.67 -19.58 11.30
C LYS A 23 -9.61 -18.12 10.83
N GLN A 24 -10.41 -17.79 9.83
CA GLN A 24 -10.49 -16.44 9.28
C GLN A 24 -11.67 -15.67 9.90
N SER A 25 -11.38 -14.62 10.67
CA SER A 25 -12.37 -13.61 11.09
C SER A 25 -12.26 -12.36 10.22
N LEU A 26 -13.10 -12.25 9.18
CA LEU A 26 -13.29 -10.99 8.46
C LEU A 26 -14.23 -10.09 9.27
N PHE A 27 -13.69 -9.05 9.91
CA PHE A 27 -14.55 -7.96 10.41
C PHE A 27 -14.90 -7.03 9.24
N ALA A 28 -16.19 -7.00 8.90
CA ALA A 28 -16.73 -6.15 7.86
C ALA A 28 -16.80 -4.69 8.34
N ARG A 29 -15.64 -4.05 8.50
CA ARG A 29 -15.32 -2.61 8.46
C ARG A 29 -14.10 -2.35 9.35
N GLU A 30 -13.02 -1.88 8.71
CA GLU A 30 -11.86 -1.18 9.30
C GLU A 30 -10.68 -2.00 9.85
N SER A 31 -10.84 -3.27 10.21
CA SER A 31 -9.70 -4.17 10.42
C SER A 31 -10.01 -5.62 10.02
N CYS A 32 -8.99 -6.37 9.64
CA CYS A 32 -9.07 -7.84 9.56
C CYS A 32 -8.00 -8.38 10.48
N ASP A 33 -8.42 -8.99 11.58
CA ASP A 33 -7.53 -9.72 12.47
C ASP A 33 -7.70 -11.20 12.14
N LEU A 34 -6.61 -11.84 11.77
CA LEU A 34 -6.58 -13.25 11.44
C LEU A 34 -5.70 -13.94 12.47
N ILE A 35 -6.31 -14.80 13.26
CA ILE A 35 -5.66 -15.52 14.34
C ILE A 35 -5.50 -16.97 13.87
N GLY A 36 -4.28 -17.34 13.48
CA GLY A 36 -3.91 -18.74 13.25
C GLY A 36 -3.58 -19.39 14.60
N GLU A 37 -4.60 -19.78 15.35
CA GLU A 37 -4.44 -20.02 16.80
C GLU A 37 -3.84 -21.37 17.18
N GLU A 38 -3.67 -22.35 16.28
CA GLU A 38 -3.39 -23.72 16.76
C GLU A 38 -1.97 -24.30 16.53
N ASP A 39 -1.12 -23.80 15.61
CA ASP A 39 0.21 -24.43 15.40
C ASP A 39 1.45 -23.49 15.39
N TYR A 40 1.32 -22.21 14.99
CA TYR A 40 2.49 -21.33 14.82
C TYR A 40 2.44 -20.00 15.58
N GLY A 41 1.32 -19.66 16.24
CA GLY A 41 1.20 -18.40 16.99
C GLY A 41 1.30 -17.14 16.14
N VAL A 42 0.89 -17.19 14.86
CA VAL A 42 0.96 -16.07 13.91
C VAL A 42 -0.38 -15.35 13.84
N SER A 43 -0.35 -14.02 13.90
CA SER A 43 -1.50 -13.17 13.60
C SER A 43 -1.19 -12.21 12.46
N VAL A 44 -2.19 -11.97 11.60
CA VAL A 44 -2.09 -10.98 10.51
C VAL A 44 -3.20 -9.96 10.71
N ASN A 45 -2.81 -8.71 10.91
CA ASN A 45 -3.73 -7.60 11.13
C ASN A 45 -3.67 -6.62 9.96
N PHE A 46 -4.83 -6.29 9.39
CA PHE A 46 -4.96 -5.25 8.39
C PHE A 46 -5.48 -3.97 9.02
N ASN A 47 -4.69 -2.89 8.99
CA ASN A 47 -5.12 -1.56 9.41
C ASN A 47 -5.39 -0.69 8.16
N HIS A 48 -6.64 -0.30 7.96
CA HIS A 48 -7.04 0.49 6.80
C HIS A 48 -6.87 2.00 7.03
N ASN A 49 -5.63 2.49 7.01
CA ASN A 49 -5.33 3.91 6.90
C ASN A 49 -4.63 4.21 5.57
N VAL A 50 -5.40 4.71 4.60
CA VAL A 50 -4.94 4.94 3.23
C VAL A 50 -3.97 6.12 3.09
N PHE A 51 -3.83 6.97 4.11
CA PHE A 51 -2.95 8.14 4.12
C PHE A 51 -1.80 8.02 5.14
N LEU A 52 -1.81 7.00 6.00
CA LEU A 52 -0.90 6.79 7.15
C LEU A 52 -1.00 7.85 8.27
N VAL A 53 -1.48 9.05 7.94
CA VAL A 53 -1.78 10.16 8.86
C VAL A 53 -3.26 10.21 9.22
N ASP A 54 -3.63 11.06 10.17
CA ASP A 54 -4.98 11.12 10.68
C ASP A 54 -5.95 11.81 9.70
N LEU A 55 -7.09 11.15 9.44
CA LEU A 55 -8.25 11.74 8.79
C LEU A 55 -9.41 11.75 9.78
N VAL A 56 -9.80 12.93 10.24
CA VAL A 56 -10.77 13.10 11.33
C VAL A 56 -11.96 13.95 10.89
N ASN A 57 -13.10 13.79 11.56
CA ASN A 57 -14.25 14.67 11.41
C ASN A 57 -14.18 15.77 12.46
N GLU A 58 -14.06 17.01 12.01
CA GLU A 58 -14.04 18.22 12.85
C GLU A 58 -15.26 19.09 12.52
N THR A 59 -15.52 20.12 13.33
CA THR A 59 -16.61 21.08 13.08
C THR A 59 -16.54 21.73 11.68
N ALA A 60 -15.32 21.90 11.14
CA ALA A 60 -15.10 22.45 9.81
C ALA A 60 -15.39 21.45 8.66
N GLY A 61 -15.47 20.15 8.95
CA GLY A 61 -15.63 19.09 7.95
C GLY A 61 -14.63 17.94 8.16
N ARG A 62 -14.40 17.14 7.11
CA ARG A 62 -13.37 16.09 7.12
C ARG A 62 -12.00 16.74 6.97
N VAL A 63 -11.11 16.54 7.93
CA VAL A 63 -9.78 17.17 7.98
C VAL A 63 -8.70 16.10 7.92
N LEU A 64 -7.83 16.20 6.92
CA LEU A 64 -6.60 15.42 6.85
C LEU A 64 -5.50 16.15 7.63
N LYS A 65 -5.13 15.65 8.81
CA LYS A 65 -4.08 16.23 9.65
C LYS A 65 -2.74 15.64 9.26
N ILE A 66 -1.97 16.37 8.45
CA ILE A 66 -0.83 15.81 7.71
C ILE A 66 0.42 15.57 8.57
N ASP A 67 0.43 16.16 9.76
CA ASP A 67 1.47 16.14 10.77
C ASP A 67 1.08 15.34 12.03
N SER A 68 -0.03 14.58 11.97
CA SER A 68 -0.55 13.80 13.10
C SER A 68 -0.74 12.32 12.78
N ILE A 69 -0.35 11.46 13.72
CA ILE A 69 -0.63 10.02 13.75
C ILE A 69 -1.03 9.63 15.17
N THR A 70 -2.33 9.57 15.43
CA THR A 70 -2.91 9.14 16.71
C THR A 70 -3.33 7.67 16.69
N THR A 71 -3.44 7.09 15.49
CA THR A 71 -3.91 5.72 15.26
C THR A 71 -2.79 4.67 15.21
N GLY A 72 -1.55 5.05 15.53
CA GLY A 72 -0.36 4.20 15.38
C GLY A 72 -0.10 3.22 16.54
N GLU A 73 -0.82 3.32 17.66
CA GLU A 73 -0.57 2.48 18.85
C GLU A 73 -0.54 0.96 18.56
N PRO A 74 -1.46 0.40 17.73
CA PRO A 74 -1.40 -1.02 17.38
C PRO A 74 -0.12 -1.45 16.65
N TRP A 75 0.60 -0.54 15.99
CA TRP A 75 1.81 -0.86 15.23
C TRP A 75 3.00 -1.18 16.15
N LYS A 76 3.02 -0.64 17.38
CA LYS A 76 4.13 -0.85 18.33
C LYS A 76 4.29 -2.31 18.77
N ASN A 77 3.22 -3.07 18.73
CA ASN A 77 3.19 -4.46 19.20
C ASN A 77 3.47 -5.48 18.08
N ALA A 78 3.69 -5.03 16.84
CA ALA A 78 3.89 -5.91 15.71
C ALA A 78 5.37 -6.31 15.56
N ASN A 79 5.62 -7.57 15.22
CA ASN A 79 6.97 -8.05 14.84
C ASN A 79 7.33 -7.68 13.40
N VAL A 80 6.32 -7.51 12.55
CA VAL A 80 6.45 -7.15 11.15
C VAL A 80 5.43 -6.07 10.84
N LEU A 81 5.90 -4.97 10.26
CA LEU A 81 5.06 -3.90 9.75
C LEU A 81 5.28 -3.74 8.25
N ILE A 82 4.19 -3.69 7.47
CA ILE A 82 4.24 -3.47 6.02
C ILE A 82 3.34 -2.28 5.70
N PHE A 83 3.93 -1.16 5.32
CA PHE A 83 3.23 0.07 5.01
C PHE A 83 3.16 0.32 3.51
N ASN A 84 2.11 0.98 3.05
CA ASN A 84 2.06 1.55 1.71
C ASN A 84 1.03 2.69 1.66
N THR A 85 1.27 3.66 0.78
CA THR A 85 0.26 4.67 0.46
C THR A 85 0.53 5.31 -0.90
N TRP A 86 -0.51 5.55 -1.71
CA TRP A 86 -0.37 6.20 -3.02
C TRP A 86 -1.69 6.71 -3.61
N HIS A 87 -2.56 5.82 -4.13
CA HIS A 87 -3.65 6.21 -5.04
C HIS A 87 -4.64 7.24 -4.47
N TRP A 88 -4.99 7.11 -3.19
CA TRP A 88 -6.03 7.95 -2.56
C TRP A 88 -5.62 9.41 -2.44
N TRP A 89 -4.32 9.71 -2.40
CA TRP A 89 -3.81 11.08 -2.37
C TRP A 89 -4.20 11.86 -3.64
N PHE A 90 -4.41 11.18 -4.76
CA PHE A 90 -4.76 11.82 -6.03
C PHE A 90 -6.26 11.91 -6.27
N HIS A 91 -7.10 11.41 -5.36
CA HIS A 91 -8.55 11.59 -5.45
C HIS A 91 -8.91 13.08 -5.35
N SER A 92 -9.86 13.49 -6.17
CA SER A 92 -10.33 14.88 -6.25
C SER A 92 -11.85 14.94 -6.43
N GLY A 93 -12.43 16.13 -6.24
CA GLY A 93 -13.87 16.33 -6.37
C GLY A 93 -14.66 15.48 -5.38
N LYS A 94 -15.70 14.78 -5.86
CA LYS A 94 -16.63 14.02 -5.00
C LYS A 94 -16.01 12.82 -4.30
N ILE A 95 -14.89 12.29 -4.81
CA ILE A 95 -14.22 11.12 -4.25
C ILE A 95 -13.04 11.48 -3.34
N GLN A 96 -12.78 12.77 -3.16
CA GLN A 96 -11.77 13.24 -2.22
C GLN A 96 -12.21 12.93 -0.78
N ALA A 97 -11.27 12.37 0.00
CA ALA A 97 -11.57 11.90 1.35
C ALA A 97 -11.64 13.03 2.38
N TRP A 98 -11.03 14.18 2.10
CA TRP A 98 -10.98 15.34 2.98
C TRP A 98 -11.64 16.58 2.35
N ASP A 99 -12.16 17.45 3.21
CA ASP A 99 -12.66 18.77 2.86
C ASP A 99 -11.59 19.86 3.06
N TYR A 100 -10.65 19.61 3.98
CA TYR A 100 -9.52 20.48 4.33
C TYR A 100 -8.29 19.66 4.71
N ILE A 101 -7.11 20.28 4.63
CA ILE A 101 -5.85 19.74 5.14
C ILE A 101 -5.39 20.65 6.29
N GLU A 102 -4.96 20.05 7.39
CA GLU A 102 -4.36 20.75 8.52
C GLU A 102 -2.86 20.47 8.58
N GLU A 103 -2.08 21.53 8.75
CA GLU A 103 -0.64 21.49 9.00
C GLU A 103 -0.30 22.53 10.06
N GLU A 104 0.36 22.10 11.15
CA GLU A 104 0.79 22.95 12.27
C GLU A 104 -0.35 23.80 12.84
N GLY A 105 -1.54 23.20 12.96
CA GLY A 105 -2.77 23.86 13.43
C GLY A 105 -3.39 24.87 12.45
N LYS A 106 -2.87 24.98 11.22
CA LYS A 106 -3.44 25.82 10.16
C LYS A 106 -4.25 25.00 9.19
N LEU A 107 -5.51 25.37 9.03
CA LEU A 107 -6.42 24.74 8.10
C LEU A 107 -6.30 25.38 6.70
N VAL A 108 -5.99 24.58 5.69
CA VAL A 108 -5.98 24.99 4.28
C VAL A 108 -7.02 24.20 3.49
N LYS A 109 -7.55 24.79 2.42
CA LYS A 109 -8.59 24.13 1.63
C LYS A 109 -8.07 22.89 0.91
N ASP A 110 -6.87 23.00 0.35
CA ASP A 110 -6.22 21.90 -0.35
C ASP A 110 -4.71 22.15 -0.52
N MET A 111 -3.97 21.13 -0.95
CA MET A 111 -2.52 21.17 -1.16
C MET A 111 -2.11 20.40 -2.42
N ASP A 112 -0.98 20.76 -3.01
CA ASP A 112 -0.36 19.93 -4.05
C ASP A 112 -0.17 18.48 -3.56
N ARG A 113 -0.52 17.49 -4.40
CA ARG A 113 -0.56 16.08 -3.99
C ARG A 113 0.81 15.53 -3.65
N MET A 114 1.84 15.91 -4.40
CA MET A 114 3.19 15.45 -4.14
C MET A 114 3.74 16.08 -2.86
N VAL A 115 3.45 17.35 -2.62
CA VAL A 115 3.78 18.02 -1.34
C VAL A 115 3.05 17.36 -0.17
N ALA A 116 1.76 17.04 -0.32
CA ALA A 116 0.97 16.39 0.72
C ALA A 116 1.52 14.98 1.04
N ILE A 117 1.79 14.16 0.02
CA ILE A 117 2.39 12.83 0.20
C ILE A 117 3.74 12.94 0.90
N GLN A 118 4.59 13.88 0.48
CA GLN A 118 5.91 14.09 1.10
C GLN A 118 5.79 14.42 2.58
N LYS A 119 4.89 15.34 2.95
CA LYS A 119 4.65 15.72 4.35
C LYS A 119 4.11 14.55 5.15
N GLY A 120 3.08 13.86 4.66
CA GLY A 120 2.49 12.70 5.34
C GLY A 120 3.50 11.56 5.55
N LEU A 121 4.32 11.25 4.54
CA LEU A 121 5.39 10.25 4.68
C LEU A 121 6.52 10.71 5.61
N THR A 122 6.81 12.01 5.65
CA THR A 122 7.76 12.57 6.62
C THR A 122 7.24 12.45 8.05
N THR A 123 5.93 12.66 8.27
CA THR A 123 5.28 12.44 9.57
C THR A 123 5.32 10.97 9.96
N TRP A 124 4.96 10.06 9.04
CA TRP A 124 5.01 8.61 9.26
C TRP A 124 6.43 8.13 9.59
N SER A 125 7.44 8.55 8.82
CA SER A 125 8.83 8.14 9.06
C SER A 125 9.34 8.58 10.42
N LYS A 126 9.08 9.83 10.83
CA LYS A 126 9.42 10.32 12.17
C LYS A 126 8.69 9.54 13.27
N TRP A 127 7.44 9.16 13.03
CA TRP A 127 6.67 8.36 13.98
C TRP A 127 7.31 6.98 14.15
N ILE A 128 7.70 6.32 13.04
CA ILE A 128 8.38 5.01 13.08
C ILE A 128 9.71 5.13 13.85
N ASP A 129 10.53 6.11 13.50
CA ASP A 129 11.82 6.37 14.17
C ASP A 129 11.67 6.59 15.69
N SER A 130 10.56 7.17 16.13
CA SER A 130 10.33 7.49 17.55
C SER A 130 9.66 6.37 18.33
N ASN A 131 8.98 5.42 17.67
CA ASN A 131 8.07 4.48 18.33
C ASN A 131 8.38 3.00 18.09
N ILE A 132 9.18 2.66 17.07
CA ILE A 132 9.45 1.27 16.70
C ILE A 132 10.87 0.88 17.08
N ASN A 133 11.01 -0.26 17.76
CA ASN A 133 12.31 -0.84 18.09
C ASN A 133 12.77 -1.79 16.95
N PRO A 134 13.81 -1.44 16.17
CA PRO A 134 14.26 -2.26 15.06
C PRO A 134 14.88 -3.61 15.47
N ASN A 135 15.19 -3.80 16.76
CA ASN A 135 15.68 -5.09 17.27
C ASN A 135 14.58 -6.14 17.36
N THR A 136 13.32 -5.72 17.52
CA THR A 136 12.15 -6.59 17.71
C THR A 136 11.15 -6.54 16.56
N THR A 137 11.20 -5.48 15.75
CA THR A 137 10.24 -5.22 14.68
C THR A 137 10.96 -4.96 13.36
N SER A 138 10.61 -5.73 12.33
CA SER A 138 11.05 -5.46 10.96
C SER A 138 10.03 -4.56 10.26
N VAL A 139 10.51 -3.50 9.61
CA VAL A 139 9.67 -2.52 8.93
C VAL A 139 9.89 -2.62 7.41
N PHE A 140 8.81 -2.81 6.68
CA PHE A 140 8.77 -2.81 5.23
C PHE A 140 7.93 -1.65 4.72
N TYR A 141 8.36 -1.09 3.60
CA TYR A 141 7.53 -0.19 2.81
C TYR A 141 7.30 -0.82 1.43
N GLN A 142 6.05 -1.07 1.08
CA GLN A 142 5.70 -1.54 -0.26
C GLN A 142 5.75 -0.37 -1.24
N GLY A 143 6.49 -0.56 -2.33
CA GLY A 143 6.55 0.39 -3.44
C GLY A 143 5.19 0.69 -4.07
N ILE A 144 5.19 1.67 -4.96
CA ILE A 144 3.97 2.21 -5.56
C ILE A 144 3.33 1.16 -6.47
N SER A 145 2.07 0.82 -6.20
CA SER A 145 1.24 0.12 -7.17
C SER A 145 0.84 1.10 -8.29
N PRO A 146 1.15 0.83 -9.56
CA PRO A 146 0.75 1.69 -10.68
C PRO A 146 -0.72 1.48 -11.06
N THR A 147 -1.23 2.39 -11.90
CA THR A 147 -2.51 2.21 -12.60
C THR A 147 -2.28 2.18 -14.11
N HIS A 148 -3.21 1.56 -14.84
CA HIS A 148 -3.16 1.43 -16.30
C HIS A 148 -4.42 2.00 -16.98
N PHE A 149 -4.84 3.21 -16.58
CA PHE A 149 -5.97 3.91 -17.21
C PHE A 149 -5.61 4.58 -18.54
N THR A 150 -4.33 4.73 -18.87
CA THR A 150 -3.87 5.47 -20.06
C THR A 150 -2.75 4.72 -20.78
N GLY A 151 -3.07 4.13 -21.92
CA GLY A 151 -2.14 3.30 -22.69
C GLY A 151 -1.03 4.04 -23.41
N ALA A 152 -1.12 5.36 -23.53
CA ALA A 152 -0.01 6.19 -24.03
C ALA A 152 1.30 5.97 -23.25
N LYS A 153 1.22 5.53 -21.99
CA LYS A 153 2.40 5.21 -21.17
C LYS A 153 3.10 3.90 -21.57
N TRP A 154 2.47 3.05 -22.38
CA TRP A 154 3.07 1.83 -22.95
C TRP A 154 2.97 1.76 -24.47
N GLY A 155 2.76 2.90 -25.14
CA GLY A 155 2.75 2.98 -26.61
C GLY A 155 1.40 2.76 -27.29
N GLU A 156 0.33 2.56 -26.52
CA GLU A 156 -1.04 2.33 -27.03
C GLU A 156 -1.96 3.48 -26.64
N ALA A 157 -1.80 4.64 -27.29
CA ALA A 157 -2.36 5.92 -26.83
C ALA A 157 -3.88 5.93 -26.56
N ASN A 158 -4.65 5.16 -27.32
CA ASN A 158 -6.12 5.11 -27.23
C ASN A 158 -6.64 3.97 -26.34
N GLU A 159 -5.74 3.22 -25.70
CA GLU A 159 -6.09 2.04 -24.92
C GLU A 159 -6.01 2.30 -23.40
N ASN A 160 -6.50 1.32 -22.65
CA ASN A 160 -6.35 1.20 -21.21
C ASN A 160 -6.15 -0.30 -20.88
N CYS A 161 -6.28 -0.70 -19.62
CA CYS A 161 -6.12 -2.12 -19.23
C CYS A 161 -7.16 -3.08 -19.84
N LYS A 162 -8.24 -2.58 -20.45
CA LYS A 162 -9.28 -3.42 -21.05
C LYS A 162 -8.76 -4.18 -22.26
N GLY A 163 -8.95 -5.50 -22.25
CA GLY A 163 -8.53 -6.40 -23.33
C GLY A 163 -7.03 -6.69 -23.35
N GLN A 164 -6.27 -6.15 -22.40
CA GLN A 164 -4.85 -6.43 -22.27
C GLN A 164 -4.66 -7.82 -21.69
N THR A 165 -3.95 -8.68 -22.41
CA THR A 165 -3.72 -10.09 -22.05
C THR A 165 -2.25 -10.44 -21.90
N GLU A 166 -1.36 -9.53 -22.28
CA GLU A 166 0.09 -9.69 -22.22
C GLU A 166 0.73 -8.49 -21.51
N PRO A 167 1.82 -8.72 -20.76
CA PRO A 167 2.57 -7.64 -20.16
C PRO A 167 3.24 -6.76 -21.23
N VAL A 168 3.66 -5.57 -20.81
CA VAL A 168 4.59 -4.76 -21.61
C VAL A 168 5.88 -5.54 -21.79
N SER A 169 6.33 -5.69 -23.03
CA SER A 169 7.54 -6.44 -23.35
C SER A 169 8.80 -5.75 -22.84
N GLY A 170 9.80 -6.54 -22.44
CA GLY A 170 11.08 -6.05 -21.93
C GLY A 170 11.11 -5.86 -20.41
N SER A 171 12.17 -5.21 -19.92
CA SER A 171 12.41 -4.99 -18.49
C SER A 171 12.25 -3.52 -18.05
N THR A 172 11.99 -2.62 -19.00
CA THR A 172 11.86 -1.19 -18.76
C THR A 172 10.48 -0.71 -19.19
N TYR A 173 9.83 0.08 -18.35
CA TYR A 173 8.53 0.65 -18.70
C TYR A 173 8.69 1.89 -19.59
N PRO A 174 8.09 1.94 -20.80
CA PRO A 174 8.27 3.05 -21.75
C PRO A 174 7.83 4.41 -21.21
N GLY A 175 6.83 4.44 -20.33
CA GLY A 175 6.28 5.67 -19.74
C GLY A 175 7.16 6.31 -18.67
N GLY A 176 8.32 5.71 -18.38
CA GLY A 176 9.27 6.18 -17.39
C GLY A 176 8.88 5.85 -15.94
N PRO A 177 9.75 6.23 -14.98
CA PRO A 177 9.49 6.02 -13.57
C PRO A 177 8.31 6.89 -13.09
N LEU A 178 7.56 6.38 -12.11
CA LEU A 178 6.55 7.19 -11.43
C LEU A 178 7.25 8.24 -10.54
N PRO A 179 6.86 9.52 -10.59
CA PRO A 179 7.49 10.58 -9.78
C PRO A 179 7.52 10.32 -8.27
N GLY A 180 6.56 9.55 -7.75
CA GLY A 180 6.53 9.18 -6.34
C GLY A 180 7.63 8.21 -5.90
N VAL A 181 8.27 7.48 -6.83
CA VAL A 181 9.29 6.49 -6.47
C VAL A 181 10.50 7.16 -5.85
N SER A 182 10.98 8.28 -6.41
CA SER A 182 12.09 9.03 -5.85
C SER A 182 11.71 9.64 -4.51
N LEU A 183 10.50 10.20 -4.38
CA LEU A 183 10.00 10.76 -3.12
C LEU A 183 10.01 9.72 -2.00
N VAL A 184 9.47 8.51 -2.25
CA VAL A 184 9.47 7.41 -1.27
C VAL A 184 10.92 7.06 -0.89
N LYS A 185 11.80 6.82 -1.88
CA LYS A 185 13.21 6.48 -1.63
C LYS A 185 13.91 7.57 -0.81
N ASP A 186 13.66 8.84 -1.11
CA ASP A 186 14.24 9.98 -0.40
C ASP A 186 13.78 10.03 1.07
N VAL A 187 12.51 9.74 1.36
CA VAL A 187 12.01 9.67 2.74
C VAL A 187 12.64 8.49 3.48
N LEU A 188 12.60 7.29 2.89
CA LEU A 188 13.15 6.08 3.53
C LEU A 188 14.66 6.22 3.81
N SER A 189 15.41 6.85 2.90
CA SER A 189 16.86 7.06 3.06
C SER A 189 17.26 7.94 4.24
N LYS A 190 16.31 8.70 4.81
CA LYS A 190 16.52 9.62 5.93
C LYS A 190 16.06 9.05 7.26
N MET A 191 15.49 7.84 7.26
CA MET A 191 15.02 7.17 8.47
C MET A 191 16.19 6.64 9.28
N SER A 192 16.09 6.76 10.59
CA SER A 192 17.03 6.13 11.53
C SER A 192 16.65 4.67 11.81
N THR A 193 15.36 4.34 11.82
CA THR A 193 14.90 2.96 11.82
C THR A 193 15.10 2.35 10.44
N PRO A 194 15.80 1.21 10.29
CA PRO A 194 15.94 0.52 9.03
C PRO A 194 14.58 0.13 8.44
N VAL A 195 14.37 0.46 7.17
CA VAL A 195 13.16 0.09 6.42
C VAL A 195 13.54 -0.58 5.11
N ASP A 196 12.99 -1.78 4.89
CA ASP A 196 13.15 -2.52 3.65
C ASP A 196 12.11 -2.08 2.61
N LEU A 197 12.58 -1.53 1.49
CA LEU A 197 11.70 -1.18 0.37
C LEU A 197 11.44 -2.41 -0.50
N LEU A 198 10.18 -2.86 -0.55
CA LEU A 198 9.73 -3.80 -1.58
C LEU A 198 9.51 -3.02 -2.88
N ASP A 199 10.55 -2.91 -3.72
CA ASP A 199 10.52 -2.13 -4.96
C ASP A 199 9.70 -2.83 -6.05
N VAL A 200 8.38 -2.82 -5.88
CA VAL A 200 7.41 -3.49 -6.76
C VAL A 200 6.94 -2.61 -7.91
N THR A 201 7.41 -1.36 -8.00
CA THR A 201 6.78 -0.36 -8.88
C THR A 201 6.97 -0.72 -10.35
N THR A 202 8.22 -0.86 -10.80
CA THR A 202 8.52 -1.08 -12.22
C THR A 202 8.03 -2.44 -12.70
N LEU A 203 8.21 -3.52 -11.92
CA LEU A 203 7.67 -4.83 -12.29
C LEU A 203 6.15 -4.77 -12.45
N SER A 204 5.46 -3.97 -11.62
CA SER A 204 4.00 -3.83 -11.70
C SER A 204 3.58 -2.93 -12.86
N GLN A 205 4.41 -1.95 -13.26
CA GLN A 205 4.14 -1.10 -14.44
C GLN A 205 4.18 -1.92 -15.74
N LEU A 206 4.95 -3.02 -15.77
CA LEU A 206 4.96 -3.92 -16.91
C LEU A 206 3.67 -4.73 -17.02
N ARG A 207 2.85 -4.82 -15.96
CA ARG A 207 1.71 -5.73 -15.88
C ARG A 207 0.38 -5.07 -16.24
N LYS A 208 0.29 -4.44 -17.42
CA LYS A 208 -0.97 -3.87 -17.93
C LYS A 208 -2.11 -4.90 -18.06
N ASP A 209 -1.75 -6.17 -18.17
CA ASP A 209 -2.61 -7.36 -18.24
C ASP A 209 -3.15 -7.84 -16.88
N GLY A 210 -2.58 -7.39 -15.76
CA GLY A 210 -2.87 -7.95 -14.43
C GLY A 210 -4.14 -7.42 -13.74
N HIS A 211 -4.87 -6.51 -14.39
CA HIS A 211 -6.01 -5.82 -13.79
C HIS A 211 -7.34 -6.56 -14.00
N PRO A 212 -8.31 -6.44 -13.06
CA PRO A 212 -9.67 -6.95 -13.27
C PRO A 212 -10.36 -6.35 -14.48
N SER A 213 -9.98 -5.12 -14.87
CA SER A 213 -10.62 -4.40 -15.97
C SER A 213 -12.14 -4.30 -15.75
N VAL A 214 -12.95 -4.97 -16.55
CA VAL A 214 -14.42 -4.98 -16.44
C VAL A 214 -14.94 -6.05 -15.47
N TYR A 215 -14.07 -6.90 -14.94
CA TYR A 215 -14.39 -8.04 -14.07
C TYR A 215 -14.25 -7.69 -12.58
N VAL A 216 -14.79 -6.55 -12.17
CA VAL A 216 -14.68 -6.00 -10.79
C VAL A 216 -15.51 -6.76 -9.73
N GLY A 217 -16.38 -7.68 -10.13
CA GLY A 217 -17.20 -8.50 -9.22
C GLY A 217 -18.44 -7.79 -8.65
N ALA A 218 -19.27 -8.56 -7.92
CA ALA A 218 -20.40 -8.09 -7.10
C ALA A 218 -21.39 -7.09 -7.75
N GLY A 219 -21.70 -7.25 -9.04
CA GLY A 219 -22.65 -6.40 -9.75
C GLY A 219 -22.18 -4.95 -9.98
N GLN A 220 -20.89 -4.67 -9.73
CA GLN A 220 -20.30 -3.38 -10.05
C GLN A 220 -20.06 -3.26 -11.56
N THR A 221 -20.41 -2.11 -12.12
CA THR A 221 -20.10 -1.74 -13.50
C THR A 221 -19.00 -0.69 -13.49
N GLY A 222 -17.95 -0.93 -14.27
CA GLY A 222 -16.83 0.00 -14.33
C GLY A 222 -15.60 -0.62 -14.95
N LEU A 223 -14.63 0.24 -15.28
CA LEU A 223 -13.30 -0.15 -15.68
C LEU A 223 -12.35 0.06 -14.50
N ASP A 224 -11.74 -1.02 -14.03
CA ASP A 224 -10.76 -0.99 -12.95
C ASP A 224 -9.37 -1.36 -13.46
N CYS A 225 -8.55 -0.32 -13.63
CA CYS A 225 -7.14 -0.44 -13.95
C CYS A 225 -6.25 -0.02 -12.77
N SER A 226 -6.74 -0.21 -11.54
CA SER A 226 -6.08 0.21 -10.30
C SER A 226 -5.86 -0.93 -9.30
N HIS A 227 -6.79 -1.89 -9.25
CA HIS A 227 -6.67 -3.10 -8.45
C HIS A 227 -6.14 -4.27 -9.29
N TRP A 228 -5.78 -5.38 -8.66
CA TRP A 228 -5.16 -6.52 -9.33
C TRP A 228 -6.04 -7.76 -9.24
N CYS A 229 -6.05 -8.58 -10.29
CA CYS A 229 -6.60 -9.93 -10.24
C CYS A 229 -5.84 -10.79 -9.20
N LEU A 230 -6.57 -11.69 -8.54
CA LEU A 230 -6.02 -12.71 -7.66
C LEU A 230 -6.37 -14.11 -8.22
N ALA A 231 -5.41 -15.01 -8.46
CA ALA A 231 -3.95 -14.86 -8.39
C ALA A 231 -3.40 -13.88 -9.46
N GLY A 232 -2.23 -13.27 -9.21
CA GLY A 232 -1.64 -12.28 -10.10
C GLY A 232 -0.44 -11.52 -9.53
N VAL A 233 -0.33 -10.24 -9.90
CA VAL A 233 0.79 -9.36 -9.54
C VAL A 233 1.10 -9.30 -8.03
N PRO A 234 0.12 -9.24 -7.12
CA PRO A 234 0.44 -9.17 -5.70
C PRO A 234 0.98 -10.49 -5.12
N ASP A 235 0.86 -11.63 -5.83
CA ASP A 235 1.56 -12.87 -5.45
C ASP A 235 3.08 -12.68 -5.54
N THR A 236 3.56 -12.00 -6.58
CA THR A 236 4.97 -11.66 -6.75
C THR A 236 5.44 -10.72 -5.65
N TRP A 237 4.63 -9.75 -5.23
CA TRP A 237 4.97 -8.87 -4.11
C TRP A 237 5.17 -9.68 -2.81
N ASN A 238 4.31 -10.67 -2.57
CA ASN A 238 4.44 -11.57 -1.44
C ASN A 238 5.66 -12.49 -1.53
N GLN A 239 6.06 -12.92 -2.75
CA GLN A 239 7.31 -13.65 -2.93
C GLN A 239 8.54 -12.78 -2.61
N LEU A 240 8.52 -11.50 -2.97
CA LEU A 240 9.59 -10.56 -2.62
C LEU A 240 9.68 -10.34 -1.10
N LEU A 241 8.53 -10.15 -0.44
CA LEU A 241 8.46 -10.06 1.02
C LEU A 241 9.03 -11.32 1.69
N TYR A 242 8.61 -12.51 1.24
CA TYR A 242 9.12 -13.78 1.76
C TYR A 242 10.64 -13.91 1.57
N ALA A 243 11.14 -13.59 0.38
CA ALA A 243 12.57 -13.61 0.09
C ALA A 243 13.35 -12.66 1.00
N SER A 244 12.83 -11.45 1.27
CA SER A 244 13.45 -10.51 2.21
C SER A 244 13.56 -11.09 3.63
N PHE A 245 12.54 -11.82 4.12
CA PHE A 245 12.64 -12.49 5.42
C PHE A 245 13.74 -13.55 5.45
N VAL A 246 13.76 -14.45 4.45
CA VAL A 246 14.72 -15.56 4.41
C VAL A 246 16.16 -15.02 4.29
N LEU A 247 16.38 -14.02 3.44
CA LEU A 247 17.71 -13.45 3.22
C LEU A 247 18.21 -12.65 4.43
N ASN A 248 17.33 -11.91 5.12
CA ASN A 248 17.70 -11.12 6.29
C ASN A 248 17.90 -11.98 7.56
N SER A 249 17.37 -13.21 7.59
CA SER A 249 17.55 -14.15 8.71
C SER A 249 18.96 -14.74 8.75
N ASN A 250 19.63 -14.87 7.61
CA ASN A 250 20.96 -15.49 7.49
C ASN A 250 22.12 -14.55 7.89
N GLY A 251 21.84 -13.34 8.37
CA GLY A 251 22.84 -12.36 8.83
C GLY A 251 22.89 -12.15 10.35
N LYS A 252 22.14 -12.95 11.13
CA LYS A 252 22.01 -12.83 12.59
C LYS A 252 22.43 -14.10 13.37
N GLU A 253 23.29 -14.93 12.80
CA GLU A 253 24.00 -16.01 13.53
C GLU A 253 25.40 -15.57 13.99
#